data_AF-A0AAD0SQZ5-F1
#
_entry.id   AF-A0AAD0SQZ5-F1
#
_cell.length_a   1.000
_cell.length_b   1.000
_cell.length_c   1.000
_cell.angle_alpha   90.00
_cell.angle_beta   90.00
_cell.angle_gamma   90.00
#
_symmetry.space_group_name_H-M   'P 1'
#
loop_
_entity.id
_entity.type
_entity.pdbx_description
1 polymer ?
#
loop_
_entity_poly.entity_id
_entity_poly.type
_entity_poly.pdbx_seq_one_letter_code
_entity_poly.pdbx_strand_id
1 'polypeptide(L)'
;MPNKLEERVKRYIKMKKFFMLSDALLITGISKDTLLKILERLEKEGLIIQDRDEKSLMNRSYTVFSRHEKRAISSKSEDKKIDIELIKSINKVANILVKGELQSRVYYEVLNESKLSKGVFAKVVNVLLKLGVLKEHKKELEIKQNRTFEIDKSLLDTLLTFHKQKKYKDIQEILDDKKPLRYVAVPKELTQVLNVIIGNEVLKRDELAYQSGVTRKRLSDWWQILKKLGIRIDSFKENENDRVSYIFSSKRARVVLAYINNGAYEKDKELKHLWTH
;
A
#
# COMPACT_ATOMS: atom_id res chain seq x y z
N MET A 1 -12.32 -25.61 -26.53
CA MET A 1 -12.45 -26.29 -25.22
C MET A 1 -11.40 -25.70 -24.28
N PRO A 2 -11.76 -24.99 -23.19
CA PRO A 2 -10.76 -24.53 -22.23
C PRO A 2 -10.05 -25.74 -21.60
N ASN A 3 -8.73 -25.70 -21.53
CA ASN A 3 -7.92 -26.79 -21.02
C ASN A 3 -8.28 -27.03 -19.53
N LYS A 4 -8.74 -28.23 -19.14
CA LYS A 4 -9.19 -28.55 -17.75
C LYS A 4 -8.18 -28.11 -16.68
N LEU A 5 -6.89 -28.15 -17.02
CA LEU A 5 -5.78 -27.71 -16.18
C LEU A 5 -5.77 -26.19 -15.96
N GLU A 6 -6.04 -25.41 -17.00
CA GLU A 6 -6.07 -23.95 -16.94
C GLU A 6 -7.23 -23.46 -16.08
N GLU A 7 -8.40 -24.11 -16.17
CA GLU A 7 -9.52 -23.80 -15.26
C GLU A 7 -9.17 -24.06 -13.80
N ARG A 8 -8.44 -25.14 -13.51
CA ARG A 8 -8.01 -25.48 -12.15
C ARG A 8 -7.09 -24.39 -11.58
N VAL A 9 -6.15 -23.89 -12.39
CA VAL A 9 -5.27 -22.76 -12.05
C VAL A 9 -6.08 -21.47 -11.89
N LYS A 10 -7.00 -21.17 -12.83
CA LYS A 10 -7.88 -19.99 -12.76
C LYS A 10 -8.75 -20.00 -11.50
N ARG A 11 -9.28 -21.15 -11.07
CA ARG A 11 -10.06 -21.29 -9.81
C ARG A 11 -9.19 -20.99 -8.59
N TYR A 12 -8.01 -21.60 -8.52
CA TYR A 12 -7.06 -21.36 -7.42
C TYR A 12 -6.69 -19.88 -7.31
N ILE A 13 -6.29 -19.26 -8.43
CA ILE A 13 -5.85 -17.87 -8.51
C ILE A 13 -6.98 -16.91 -8.14
N LYS A 14 -8.21 -17.14 -8.62
CA LYS A 14 -9.35 -16.24 -8.41
C LYS A 14 -9.74 -16.06 -6.93
N MET A 15 -9.37 -17.01 -6.06
CA MET A 15 -9.62 -16.94 -4.62
C MET A 15 -8.48 -16.26 -3.84
N LYS A 16 -7.36 -15.96 -4.50
CA LYS A 16 -6.15 -15.44 -3.89
C LYS A 16 -5.92 -13.99 -4.32
N LYS A 17 -5.39 -13.16 -3.41
CA LYS A 17 -4.89 -11.83 -3.73
C LYS A 17 -3.42 -11.88 -4.18
N PHE A 18 -2.67 -12.82 -3.62
CA PHE A 18 -1.29 -13.14 -3.97
C PHE A 18 -1.07 -14.66 -3.83
N PHE A 19 -0.11 -15.22 -4.57
CA PHE A 19 0.29 -16.62 -4.42
C PHE A 19 1.76 -16.82 -4.83
N MET A 20 2.42 -17.81 -4.23
CA MET A 20 3.77 -18.26 -4.62
C MET A 20 3.68 -19.35 -5.68
N LEU A 21 4.70 -19.47 -6.53
CA LEU A 21 4.78 -20.56 -7.51
C LEU A 21 4.80 -21.93 -6.80
N SER A 22 5.53 -22.07 -5.70
CA SER A 22 5.57 -23.29 -4.88
C SER A 22 4.17 -23.72 -4.42
N ASP A 23 3.37 -22.79 -3.91
CA ASP A 23 2.03 -23.05 -3.38
C ASP A 23 1.07 -23.42 -4.52
N ALA A 24 1.20 -22.74 -5.66
CA ALA A 24 0.42 -23.04 -6.85
C ALA A 24 0.75 -24.44 -7.39
N LEU A 25 2.02 -24.86 -7.39
CA LEU A 25 2.42 -26.22 -7.79
C LEU A 25 1.81 -27.29 -6.87
N LEU A 26 1.93 -27.10 -5.56
CA LEU A 26 1.40 -28.02 -4.55
C LEU A 26 -0.12 -28.19 -4.67
N ILE A 27 -0.85 -27.08 -4.83
CA ILE A 27 -2.32 -27.10 -4.78
C ILE A 27 -2.94 -27.53 -6.10
N THR A 28 -2.34 -27.12 -7.22
CA THR A 28 -2.86 -27.47 -8.54
C THR A 28 -2.44 -28.87 -9.00
N GLY A 29 -1.34 -29.40 -8.46
CA GLY A 29 -0.79 -30.72 -8.85
C GLY A 29 -0.33 -30.76 -10.30
N ILE A 30 -0.03 -29.60 -10.90
CA ILE A 30 0.37 -29.46 -12.30
C ILE A 30 1.89 -29.43 -12.39
N SER A 31 2.46 -29.97 -13.47
CA SER A 31 3.90 -29.91 -13.70
C SER A 31 4.37 -28.46 -13.84
N LYS A 32 5.60 -28.20 -13.38
CA LYS A 32 6.23 -26.88 -13.35
C LYS A 32 6.13 -26.14 -14.69
N ASP A 33 6.47 -26.80 -15.78
CA ASP A 33 6.51 -26.17 -17.10
C ASP A 33 5.12 -25.85 -17.64
N THR A 34 4.13 -26.69 -17.32
CA THR A 34 2.73 -26.45 -17.72
C THR A 34 2.13 -25.30 -16.93
N LEU A 35 2.43 -25.22 -15.62
CA LEU A 35 1.98 -24.10 -14.79
C LEU A 35 2.59 -22.78 -15.25
N LEU A 36 3.89 -22.76 -15.55
CA LEU A 36 4.56 -21.55 -16.06
C LEU A 36 3.93 -21.03 -17.36
N LYS A 37 3.64 -21.93 -18.33
CA LYS A 37 2.94 -21.55 -19.58
C LYS A 37 1.55 -20.96 -19.33
N ILE A 38 0.82 -21.51 -18.35
CA ILE A 38 -0.50 -20.98 -17.96
C ILE A 38 -0.35 -19.60 -17.30
N LEU A 39 0.61 -19.44 -16.39
CA LEU A 39 0.87 -18.17 -15.71
C LEU A 39 1.30 -17.08 -16.70
N GLU A 40 2.14 -17.40 -17.69
CA GLU A 40 2.50 -16.45 -18.75
C GLU A 40 1.28 -15.99 -19.56
N ARG A 41 0.33 -16.88 -19.86
CA ARG A 41 -0.91 -16.49 -20.53
C ARG A 41 -1.78 -15.61 -19.64
N LEU A 42 -1.91 -15.96 -18.36
CA LEU A 42 -2.68 -15.16 -17.39
C LEU A 42 -2.05 -13.79 -17.15
N GLU A 43 -0.72 -13.69 -17.22
CA GLU A 43 0.01 -12.42 -17.13
C GLU A 43 -0.20 -11.58 -18.40
N LYS A 44 -0.18 -12.20 -19.59
CA LYS A 44 -0.55 -11.55 -20.86
C LYS A 44 -2.00 -11.07 -20.88
N GLU A 45 -2.91 -11.84 -20.29
CA GLU A 45 -4.33 -11.49 -20.11
C GLU A 45 -4.55 -10.42 -19.01
N GLY A 46 -3.49 -9.96 -18.33
CA GLY A 46 -3.61 -8.96 -17.26
C GLY A 46 -4.41 -9.47 -16.06
N LEU A 47 -4.42 -10.78 -15.82
CA LEU A 47 -5.12 -11.41 -14.69
C LEU A 47 -4.22 -11.57 -13.46
N ILE A 48 -2.91 -11.68 -13.69
CA ILE A 48 -1.89 -11.78 -12.65
C ILE A 48 -0.66 -10.93 -13.03
N ILE A 49 0.18 -10.61 -12.04
CA ILE A 49 1.50 -9.98 -12.23
C ILE A 49 2.54 -10.77 -11.47
N GLN A 50 3.67 -11.08 -12.10
CA GLN A 50 4.84 -11.63 -11.42
C GLN A 50 5.58 -10.55 -10.62
N ASP A 51 5.84 -10.79 -9.34
CA ASP A 51 6.78 -10.00 -8.55
C ASP A 51 8.20 -10.52 -8.82
N ARG A 52 9.01 -9.71 -9.50
CA ARG A 52 10.40 -10.08 -9.84
C ARG A 52 11.36 -9.46 -8.83
N ASP A 53 11.65 -10.21 -7.77
CA ASP A 53 12.86 -10.01 -6.95
C ASP A 53 13.41 -11.29 -6.27
N GLU A 54 12.95 -12.49 -6.68
CA GLU A 54 13.46 -13.73 -6.09
C GLU A 54 14.37 -14.48 -7.06
N LYS A 55 15.63 -14.65 -6.65
CA LYS A 55 16.67 -15.43 -7.36
C LYS A 55 16.25 -16.89 -7.59
N SER A 56 15.31 -17.41 -6.81
CA SER A 56 14.77 -18.77 -6.92
C SER A 56 13.45 -18.79 -7.68
N LEU A 57 13.36 -19.65 -8.70
CA LEU A 57 12.17 -19.89 -9.50
C LEU A 57 10.97 -20.33 -8.64
N MET A 58 11.21 -21.07 -7.56
CA MET A 58 10.18 -21.61 -6.67
C MET A 58 9.58 -20.54 -5.75
N ASN A 59 10.33 -19.47 -5.50
CA ASN A 59 9.84 -18.40 -4.65
C ASN A 59 8.98 -17.41 -5.42
N ARG A 60 9.09 -17.32 -6.76
CA ARG A 60 8.34 -16.37 -7.59
C ARG A 60 6.90 -16.15 -7.11
N SER A 61 6.63 -14.95 -6.61
CA SER A 61 5.30 -14.56 -6.17
C SER A 61 4.51 -13.86 -7.28
N TYR A 62 3.19 -14.00 -7.25
CA TYR A 62 2.27 -13.41 -8.21
C TYR A 62 1.15 -12.69 -7.47
N THR A 63 0.74 -11.53 -7.99
CA THR A 63 -0.42 -10.77 -7.50
C THR A 63 -1.60 -10.96 -8.45
N VAL A 64 -2.81 -11.12 -7.94
CA VAL A 64 -4.02 -11.42 -8.73
C VAL A 64 -4.95 -10.22 -8.78
N PHE A 65 -5.45 -9.90 -9.97
CA PHE A 65 -6.45 -8.86 -10.15
C PHE A 65 -7.88 -9.35 -9.89
N SER A 66 -8.65 -8.55 -9.17
CA SER A 66 -10.05 -8.75 -8.78
C SER A 66 -11.03 -8.56 -9.94
N ARG A 67 -12.27 -9.07 -9.80
CA ARG A 67 -13.33 -8.96 -10.82
C ARG A 67 -13.71 -7.52 -11.20
N HIS A 68 -13.62 -6.56 -10.28
CA HIS A 68 -13.84 -5.14 -10.57
C HIS A 68 -12.69 -4.54 -11.38
N GLU A 69 -11.47 -5.04 -11.20
CA GLU A 69 -10.30 -4.64 -11.99
C GLU A 69 -10.36 -5.24 -13.40
N LYS A 70 -10.89 -6.45 -13.57
CA LYS A 70 -11.08 -7.13 -14.87
C LYS A 70 -12.05 -6.39 -15.83
N ARG A 71 -13.11 -5.76 -15.31
CA ARG A 71 -14.09 -5.04 -16.14
C ARG A 71 -13.57 -3.71 -16.69
N ALA A 72 -12.64 -3.07 -15.99
CA ALA A 72 -12.00 -1.84 -16.46
C ALA A 72 -10.96 -2.10 -17.57
N ILE A 73 -10.44 -3.32 -17.67
CA ILE A 73 -9.49 -3.73 -18.72
C ILE A 73 -10.22 -4.12 -20.02
N SER A 74 -11.47 -4.62 -19.93
CA SER A 74 -12.21 -5.07 -21.11
C SER A 74 -12.99 -3.96 -21.85
N SER A 75 -13.08 -2.75 -21.30
CA SER A 75 -13.88 -1.66 -21.85
C SER A 75 -13.02 -0.57 -22.49
N LYS A 76 -12.70 -0.79 -23.76
CA LYS A 76 -12.32 0.19 -24.80
C LYS A 76 -10.99 0.95 -24.63
N SER A 77 -10.27 0.98 -25.76
CA SER A 77 -9.10 1.78 -26.16
C SER A 77 -7.77 1.50 -25.47
N GLU A 78 -6.83 0.99 -26.28
CA GLU A 78 -5.38 0.95 -26.11
C GLU A 78 -4.88 0.30 -24.81
N ASP A 79 -4.31 -0.91 -24.96
CA ASP A 79 -3.57 -1.66 -23.95
C ASP A 79 -2.44 -0.83 -23.32
N LYS A 80 -2.75 0.08 -22.39
CA LYS A 80 -1.76 0.60 -21.45
C LYS A 80 -1.55 -0.45 -20.37
N LYS A 81 -0.73 -1.43 -20.75
CA LYS A 81 -0.06 -2.35 -19.84
C LYS A 81 0.57 -1.52 -18.72
N ILE A 82 0.33 -1.91 -17.47
CA ILE A 82 0.96 -1.28 -16.30
C ILE A 82 2.48 -1.25 -16.53
N ASP A 83 3.09 -0.07 -16.52
CA ASP A 83 4.53 0.12 -16.77
C ASP A 83 5.30 -0.22 -15.49
N ILE A 84 5.45 -1.52 -15.24
CA ILE A 84 6.08 -2.06 -14.02
C ILE A 84 7.52 -1.58 -13.90
N GLU A 85 8.25 -1.46 -15.00
CA GLU A 85 9.64 -1.00 -15.00
C GLU A 85 9.74 0.46 -14.55
N LEU A 86 8.82 1.31 -15.03
CA LEU A 86 8.71 2.68 -14.57
C LEU A 86 8.32 2.76 -13.09
N ILE A 87 7.31 1.99 -12.64
CA ILE A 87 6.88 1.97 -11.23
C ILE A 87 8.02 1.54 -10.31
N LYS A 88 8.80 0.52 -10.70
CA LYS A 88 9.98 0.08 -9.95
C LYS A 88 11.06 1.15 -9.91
N SER A 89 11.32 1.80 -11.04
CA SER A 89 12.31 2.88 -11.12
C SER A 89 11.90 4.08 -10.26
N ILE A 90 10.60 4.42 -10.24
CA ILE A 90 10.00 5.42 -9.35
C ILE A 90 10.23 5.03 -7.88
N ASN A 91 9.91 3.79 -7.49
CA ASN A 91 10.10 3.34 -6.11
C ASN A 91 11.57 3.35 -5.69
N LYS A 92 12.49 3.00 -6.60
CA LYS A 92 13.94 3.05 -6.33
C LYS A 92 14.38 4.47 -6.01
N VAL A 93 14.00 5.44 -6.83
CA VAL A 93 14.31 6.87 -6.61
C VAL A 93 13.60 7.38 -5.34
N ALA A 94 12.34 7.03 -5.12
CA ALA A 94 11.58 7.44 -3.94
C ALA A 94 12.24 6.97 -2.63
N ASN A 95 12.72 5.72 -2.56
CA ASN A 95 13.42 5.20 -1.38
C ASN A 95 14.77 5.90 -1.12
N ILE A 96 15.44 6.37 -2.17
CA ILE A 96 16.68 7.17 -2.04
C ILE A 96 16.37 8.54 -1.46
N LEU A 97 15.31 9.18 -1.96
CA LEU A 97 14.86 10.47 -1.47
C LEU A 97 14.46 10.43 0.02
N VAL A 98 13.87 9.33 0.50
CA VAL A 98 13.54 9.13 1.92
C VAL A 98 14.76 8.94 2.81
N LYS A 99 15.84 8.32 2.31
CA LYS A 99 17.08 8.12 3.09
C LYS A 99 17.81 9.42 3.42
N GLY A 100 17.47 10.53 2.76
CA GLY A 100 17.98 11.84 3.13
C GLY A 100 17.17 12.48 4.25
N GLU A 101 17.84 12.89 5.32
CA GLU A 101 17.22 13.76 6.33
C GLU A 101 16.83 15.13 5.73
N LEU A 102 17.60 15.56 4.72
CA LEU A 102 17.45 16.83 4.01
C LEU A 102 16.13 16.92 3.22
N GLN A 103 15.45 18.05 3.36
CA GLN A 103 14.25 18.40 2.57
C GLN A 103 14.56 18.71 1.10
N SER A 104 15.85 18.79 0.75
CA SER A 104 16.33 19.04 -0.59
C SER A 104 17.45 18.10 -1.00
N ARG A 105 17.51 17.72 -2.29
CA ARG A 105 18.55 16.83 -2.84
C ARG A 105 19.04 17.30 -4.20
N VAL A 106 20.32 17.11 -4.47
CA VAL A 106 20.94 17.47 -5.76
C VAL A 106 20.71 16.35 -6.79
N TYR A 107 20.36 16.71 -8.03
CA TYR A 107 20.03 15.76 -9.09
C TYR A 107 21.13 14.73 -9.37
N TYR A 108 22.39 15.15 -9.41
CA TYR A 108 23.52 14.26 -9.69
C TYR A 108 23.75 13.23 -8.57
N GLU A 109 23.55 13.62 -7.31
CA GLU A 109 23.65 12.71 -6.16
C GLU A 109 22.59 11.60 -6.26
N VAL A 110 21.34 12.00 -6.49
CA VAL A 110 20.23 11.05 -6.63
C VAL A 110 20.42 10.14 -7.85
N LEU A 111 20.94 10.67 -8.97
CA LEU A 111 21.28 9.86 -10.15
C LEU A 111 22.31 8.77 -9.81
N ASN A 112 23.41 9.15 -9.17
CA ASN A 112 24.50 8.22 -8.81
C ASN A 112 24.03 7.17 -7.81
N GLU A 113 23.28 7.57 -6.78
CA GLU A 113 22.72 6.65 -5.80
C GLU A 113 21.69 5.69 -6.42
N SER A 114 20.92 6.17 -7.42
CA SER A 114 19.90 5.36 -8.09
C SER A 114 20.47 4.25 -8.96
N LYS A 115 21.72 4.38 -9.44
CA LYS A 115 22.32 3.46 -10.42
C LYS A 115 21.41 3.18 -11.63
N LEU A 116 20.54 4.13 -11.99
CA LEU A 116 19.67 4.06 -13.17
C LEU A 116 20.40 4.66 -14.37
N SER A 117 20.01 4.26 -15.59
CA SER A 117 20.51 4.93 -16.79
C SER A 117 19.98 6.37 -16.84
N LYS A 118 20.77 7.29 -17.42
CA LYS A 118 20.41 8.73 -17.50
C LYS A 118 19.01 8.96 -18.09
N GLY A 119 18.64 8.21 -19.13
CA GLY A 119 17.34 8.31 -19.78
C GLY A 119 16.18 7.85 -18.89
N VAL A 120 16.33 6.71 -18.20
CA VAL A 120 15.31 6.19 -17.28
C VAL A 120 15.16 7.12 -16.07
N PHE A 121 16.27 7.59 -15.52
CA PHE A 121 16.25 8.53 -14.40
C PHE A 121 15.56 9.85 -14.75
N ALA A 122 15.85 10.42 -15.92
CA ALA A 122 15.19 11.63 -16.39
C ALA A 122 13.67 11.43 -16.53
N LYS A 123 13.23 10.27 -17.06
CA LYS A 123 11.81 9.92 -17.15
C LYS A 123 11.15 9.86 -15.76
N VAL A 124 11.81 9.21 -14.79
CA VAL A 124 11.32 9.12 -13.41
C VAL A 124 11.23 10.50 -12.74
N VAL A 125 12.24 11.34 -12.90
CA VAL A 125 12.27 12.68 -12.32
C VAL A 125 11.15 13.55 -12.90
N ASN A 126 10.93 13.51 -14.22
CA ASN A 126 9.82 14.23 -14.86
C ASN A 126 8.45 13.77 -14.33
N VAL A 127 8.30 12.46 -14.10
CA VAL A 127 7.09 11.92 -13.47
C VAL A 127 6.93 12.46 -12.05
N LEU A 128 7.97 12.41 -11.22
CA LEU A 128 7.90 12.89 -9.84
C LEU A 128 7.63 14.41 -9.75
N LEU A 129 8.15 15.19 -10.69
CA LEU A 129 7.82 16.62 -10.84
C LEU A 129 6.36 16.82 -11.19
N LYS A 130 5.85 16.05 -12.17
CA LYS A 130 4.44 16.11 -12.58
C LYS A 130 3.49 15.72 -11.43
N LEU A 131 3.89 14.77 -10.60
CA LEU A 131 3.14 14.36 -9.41
C LEU A 131 3.26 15.34 -8.23
N GLY A 132 4.07 16.41 -8.36
CA GLY A 132 4.31 17.38 -7.29
C GLY A 132 5.16 16.84 -6.13
N VAL A 133 5.69 15.62 -6.25
CA VAL A 133 6.58 15.01 -5.25
C VAL A 133 7.93 15.73 -5.20
N LEU A 134 8.40 16.17 -6.36
CA LEU A 134 9.56 17.05 -6.49
C LEU A 134 9.08 18.43 -6.92
N LYS A 135 9.72 19.47 -6.39
CA LYS A 135 9.63 20.85 -6.88
C LYS A 135 11.01 21.31 -7.29
N GLU A 136 11.13 21.85 -8.51
CA GLU A 136 12.37 22.42 -9.00
C GLU A 136 12.50 23.87 -8.53
N HIS A 137 13.62 24.20 -7.90
CA HIS A 137 14.07 25.58 -7.84
C HIS A 137 14.72 25.95 -9.16
N LYS A 138 14.02 26.73 -10.00
CA LYS A 138 14.66 27.38 -11.15
C LYS A 138 15.49 28.55 -10.64
N LYS A 139 16.78 28.32 -10.36
CA LYS A 139 17.77 29.40 -10.43
C LYS A 139 18.22 29.52 -11.88
N GLU A 140 18.12 30.71 -12.46
CA GLU A 140 18.35 31.01 -13.89
C GLU A 140 19.75 30.61 -14.42
N LEU A 141 20.68 30.23 -13.53
CA LEU A 141 22.09 29.96 -13.84
C LEU A 141 22.55 28.53 -13.49
N GLU A 142 21.68 27.62 -13.05
CA GLU A 142 22.12 26.26 -12.70
C GLU A 142 22.27 25.34 -13.93
N ILE A 143 23.47 24.77 -14.08
CA ILE A 143 23.75 23.66 -14.99
C ILE A 143 22.75 22.53 -14.69
N LYS A 144 22.11 21.93 -15.71
CA LYS A 144 21.09 20.86 -15.57
C LYS A 144 21.44 19.72 -14.59
N GLN A 145 22.72 19.50 -14.32
CA GLN A 145 23.24 18.46 -13.42
C GLN A 145 23.31 18.88 -11.95
N ASN A 146 23.35 20.19 -11.66
CA ASN A 146 23.43 20.76 -10.30
C ASN A 146 22.07 21.22 -9.78
N ARG A 147 20.98 20.93 -10.50
CA ARG A 147 19.62 21.28 -10.07
C ARG A 147 19.30 20.63 -8.73
N THR A 148 18.78 21.43 -7.82
CA THR A 148 18.33 20.97 -6.50
C THR A 148 16.81 20.79 -6.51
N PHE A 149 16.34 19.66 -6.00
CA PHE A 149 14.92 19.40 -5.78
C PHE A 149 14.55 19.69 -4.35
N GLU A 150 13.45 20.39 -4.15
CA GLU A 150 12.70 20.35 -2.91
C GLU A 150 11.75 19.14 -2.95
N ILE A 151 11.65 18.41 -1.84
CA ILE A 151 10.91 17.15 -1.77
C ILE A 151 9.66 17.35 -0.92
N ASP A 152 8.49 17.11 -1.51
CA ASP A 152 7.25 17.00 -0.75
C ASP A 152 7.20 15.63 -0.05
N LYS A 153 7.63 15.61 1.22
CA LYS A 153 7.67 14.37 2.03
C LYS A 153 6.30 13.70 2.14
N SER A 154 5.22 14.49 2.17
CA SER A 154 3.86 13.95 2.33
C SER A 154 3.40 13.15 1.10
N LEU A 155 3.66 13.68 -0.09
CA LEU A 155 3.35 13.00 -1.35
C LEU A 155 4.31 11.83 -1.61
N LEU A 156 5.58 11.98 -1.23
CA LEU A 156 6.57 10.91 -1.31
C LEU A 156 6.17 9.69 -0.47
N ASP A 157 5.78 9.91 0.79
CA ASP A 157 5.31 8.85 1.69
C ASP A 157 4.04 8.18 1.17
N THR A 158 3.14 8.96 0.56
CA THR A 158 1.92 8.44 -0.07
C THR A 158 2.26 7.51 -1.24
N LEU A 159 3.19 7.92 -2.10
CA LEU A 159 3.63 7.13 -3.25
C LEU A 159 4.29 5.81 -2.81
N LEU A 160 5.15 5.87 -1.79
CA LEU A 160 5.77 4.69 -1.20
C LEU A 160 4.74 3.76 -0.54
N THR A 161 3.72 4.33 0.08
CA THR A 161 2.62 3.56 0.67
C THR A 161 1.86 2.80 -0.41
N PHE A 162 1.50 3.44 -1.53
CA PHE A 162 0.85 2.75 -2.65
C PHE A 162 1.72 1.63 -3.23
N HIS A 163 3.04 1.84 -3.31
CA HIS A 163 3.97 0.80 -3.73
C HIS A 163 4.00 -0.38 -2.74
N LYS A 164 4.14 -0.11 -1.44
CA LYS A 164 4.13 -1.13 -0.37
C LYS A 164 2.86 -1.96 -0.38
N GLN A 165 1.73 -1.35 -0.72
CA GLN A 165 0.43 -2.02 -0.84
C GLN A 165 0.23 -2.83 -2.12
N LYS A 166 1.20 -2.79 -3.04
CA LYS A 166 1.08 -3.34 -4.40
C LYS A 166 -0.11 -2.77 -5.17
N LYS A 167 -0.44 -1.49 -4.95
CA LYS A 167 -1.51 -0.75 -5.67
C LYS A 167 -1.02 -0.27 -7.05
N TYR A 168 -0.45 -1.17 -7.85
CA TYR A 168 0.18 -0.82 -9.13
C TYR A 168 -0.80 -0.21 -10.14
N LYS A 169 -2.07 -0.64 -10.10
CA LYS A 169 -3.13 -0.02 -10.91
C LYS A 169 -3.39 1.42 -10.49
N ASP A 170 -3.46 1.69 -9.19
CA ASP A 170 -3.70 3.04 -8.69
C ASP A 170 -2.53 3.97 -9.04
N ILE A 171 -1.30 3.47 -8.95
CA ILE A 171 -0.11 4.19 -9.40
C ILE A 171 -0.22 4.45 -10.90
N GLN A 172 -0.55 3.46 -11.74
CA GLN A 172 -0.69 3.66 -13.18
C GLN A 172 -1.79 4.67 -13.53
N GLU A 173 -2.93 4.65 -12.83
CA GLU A 173 -4.00 5.65 -13.02
C GLU A 173 -3.56 7.06 -12.63
N ILE A 174 -2.70 7.19 -11.62
CA ILE A 174 -2.08 8.47 -11.23
C ILE A 174 -1.09 8.94 -12.30
N LEU A 175 -0.29 8.01 -12.86
CA LEU A 175 0.65 8.30 -13.94
C LEU A 175 -0.07 8.68 -15.25
N ASP A 176 -1.25 8.11 -15.49
CA ASP A 176 -2.13 8.37 -16.63
C ASP A 176 -3.00 9.64 -16.45
N ASP A 177 -2.80 10.43 -15.39
CA ASP A 177 -3.59 11.62 -15.02
C ASP A 177 -5.08 11.37 -14.78
N LYS A 178 -5.50 10.11 -14.59
CA LYS A 178 -6.90 9.76 -14.31
C LYS A 178 -7.31 10.17 -12.90
N LYS A 179 -6.36 10.30 -11.98
CA LYS A 179 -6.57 10.77 -10.61
C LYS A 179 -5.33 11.47 -10.06
N PRO A 180 -5.49 12.53 -9.24
CA PRO A 180 -4.36 13.20 -8.60
C PRO A 180 -3.77 12.34 -7.47
N LEU A 181 -2.45 12.42 -7.28
CA LEU A 181 -1.81 11.93 -6.07
C LEU A 181 -2.22 12.84 -4.90
N ARG A 182 -3.00 12.33 -3.94
CA ARG A 182 -3.43 13.08 -2.77
C ARG A 182 -2.85 12.46 -1.51
N TYR A 183 -2.23 13.31 -0.68
CA TYR A 183 -1.85 12.94 0.67
C TYR A 183 -3.10 12.59 1.49
N VAL A 184 -3.04 11.46 2.20
CA VAL A 184 -4.06 11.06 3.17
C VAL A 184 -3.39 10.98 4.53
N ALA A 185 -3.70 11.93 5.41
CA ALA A 185 -3.13 12.00 6.74
C ALA A 185 -3.53 10.78 7.57
N VAL A 186 -2.56 10.10 8.17
CA VAL A 186 -2.84 9.04 9.14
C VAL A 186 -3.35 9.69 10.44
N PRO A 187 -4.50 9.31 11.00
CA PRO A 187 -5.03 9.86 12.24
C PRO A 187 -4.13 9.42 13.39
N LYS A 188 -3.17 10.28 13.73
CA LYS A 188 -2.13 10.07 14.73
C LYS A 188 -2.69 9.65 16.09
N GLU A 189 -3.81 10.24 16.49
CA GLU A 189 -4.39 9.91 17.80
C GLU A 189 -5.19 8.60 17.79
N LEU A 190 -5.67 8.12 16.63
CA LEU A 190 -6.21 6.75 16.51
C LEU A 190 -5.08 5.71 16.64
N THR A 191 -3.91 5.95 16.05
CA THR A 191 -2.77 5.04 16.21
C THR A 191 -2.24 5.03 17.65
N GLN A 192 -2.26 6.17 18.35
CA GLN A 192 -1.96 6.23 19.80
C GLN A 192 -2.92 5.37 20.63
N VAL A 193 -4.23 5.50 20.39
CA VAL A 193 -5.25 4.67 21.07
C VAL A 193 -5.04 3.18 20.82
N LEU A 194 -4.75 2.79 19.56
CA LEU A 194 -4.48 1.40 19.23
C LEU A 194 -3.21 0.86 19.90
N ASN A 195 -2.15 1.65 20.00
CA ASN A 195 -0.92 1.24 20.68
C ASN A 195 -1.15 0.95 22.18
N VAL A 196 -1.96 1.78 22.85
CA VAL A 196 -2.32 1.56 24.26
C VAL A 196 -3.13 0.27 24.43
N ILE A 197 -4.10 0.02 23.55
CA ILE A 197 -4.91 -1.21 23.54
C ILE A 197 -4.04 -2.45 23.29
N ILE A 198 -3.00 -2.34 22.45
CA ILE A 198 -2.11 -3.45 22.16
C ILE A 198 -1.33 -3.87 23.42
N GLY A 199 -0.96 -2.90 24.26
CA GLY A 199 -0.26 -3.12 25.53
C GLY A 199 -1.17 -3.50 26.70
N ASN A 200 -2.46 -3.12 26.65
CA ASN A 200 -3.42 -3.31 27.73
C ASN A 200 -4.76 -3.80 27.19
N GLU A 201 -5.09 -5.07 27.43
CA GLU A 201 -6.32 -5.70 26.92
C GLU A 201 -7.56 -5.35 27.75
N VAL A 202 -7.40 -4.81 28.97
CA VAL A 202 -8.51 -4.40 29.84
C VAL A 202 -8.25 -2.99 30.34
N LEU A 203 -9.12 -2.04 29.98
CA LEU A 203 -9.03 -0.65 30.40
C LEU A 203 -10.40 -0.02 30.59
N LYS A 204 -10.51 0.89 31.57
CA LYS A 204 -11.62 1.83 31.64
C LYS A 204 -11.44 2.90 30.56
N ARG A 205 -12.56 3.47 30.12
CA ARG A 205 -12.53 4.50 29.05
C ARG A 205 -11.67 5.72 29.40
N ASP A 206 -11.67 6.12 30.66
CA ASP A 206 -10.89 7.27 31.13
C ASP A 206 -9.39 6.95 31.20
N GLU A 207 -9.03 5.73 31.57
CA GLU A 207 -7.65 5.24 31.58
C GLU A 207 -7.11 5.17 30.16
N LEU A 208 -7.91 4.66 29.21
CA LEU A 208 -7.53 4.63 27.81
C LEU A 208 -7.33 6.04 27.26
N ALA A 209 -8.21 7.00 27.56
CA ALA A 209 -8.05 8.40 27.15
C ALA A 209 -6.76 9.01 27.70
N TYR A 210 -6.50 8.81 29.00
CA TYR A 210 -5.32 9.32 29.69
C TYR A 210 -4.03 8.72 29.11
N GLN A 211 -3.94 7.39 29.01
CA GLN A 211 -2.75 6.70 28.51
C GLN A 211 -2.47 6.96 27.03
N SER A 212 -3.51 7.22 26.22
CA SER A 212 -3.36 7.54 24.81
C SER A 212 -3.09 9.03 24.55
N GLY A 213 -3.19 9.88 25.56
CA GLY A 213 -3.00 11.33 25.43
C GLY A 213 -4.11 12.02 24.63
N VAL A 214 -5.31 11.43 24.58
CA VAL A 214 -6.43 11.92 23.75
C VAL A 214 -7.60 12.34 24.62
N THR A 215 -8.35 13.37 24.20
CA THR A 215 -9.53 13.83 24.96
C THR A 215 -10.65 12.79 24.95
N ARG A 216 -11.46 12.75 26.02
CA ARG A 216 -12.63 11.83 26.11
C ARG A 216 -13.63 12.00 24.98
N LYS A 217 -13.79 13.25 24.49
CA LYS A 217 -14.66 13.59 23.37
C LYS A 217 -14.17 12.89 22.10
N ARG A 218 -12.89 13.04 21.76
CA ARG A 218 -12.30 12.42 20.58
C ARG A 218 -12.25 10.90 20.65
N LEU A 219 -11.98 10.35 21.84
CA LEU A 219 -12.10 8.92 22.10
C LEU A 219 -13.54 8.41 21.91
N SER A 220 -14.56 9.25 22.16
CA SER A 220 -15.96 8.94 21.90
C SER A 220 -16.23 8.70 20.42
N ASP A 221 -15.66 9.55 19.58
CA ASP A 221 -15.86 9.50 18.13
C ASP A 221 -15.30 8.17 17.57
N TRP A 222 -14.19 7.68 18.13
CA TRP A 222 -13.61 6.39 17.77
C TRP A 222 -14.22 5.19 18.49
N TRP A 223 -14.99 5.42 19.55
CA TRP A 223 -15.54 4.33 20.36
C TRP A 223 -16.44 3.39 19.54
N GLN A 224 -17.23 3.96 18.63
CA GLN A 224 -18.07 3.18 17.72
C GLN A 224 -17.24 2.43 16.68
N ILE A 225 -16.18 3.05 16.18
CA ILE A 225 -15.28 2.44 15.19
C ILE A 225 -14.53 1.26 15.80
N LEU A 226 -14.00 1.41 17.02
CA LEU A 226 -13.33 0.32 17.75
C LEU A 226 -14.27 -0.88 17.98
N LYS A 227 -15.55 -0.62 18.27
CA LYS A 227 -16.57 -1.66 18.40
C LYS A 227 -16.78 -2.38 17.07
N LYS A 228 -17.02 -1.63 16.00
CA LYS A 228 -17.38 -2.21 14.71
C LYS A 228 -16.22 -2.94 14.01
N LEU A 229 -14.98 -2.48 14.24
CA LEU A 229 -13.76 -3.17 13.81
C LEU A 229 -13.47 -4.47 14.61
N GLY A 230 -14.27 -4.77 15.64
CA GLY A 230 -14.10 -5.92 16.51
C GLY A 230 -12.89 -5.82 17.43
N ILE A 231 -12.38 -4.60 17.68
CA ILE A 231 -11.29 -4.38 18.63
C ILE A 231 -11.83 -4.44 20.05
N ARG A 232 -13.00 -3.83 20.30
CA ARG A 232 -13.69 -3.96 21.58
C ARG A 232 -14.51 -5.25 21.58
N ILE A 233 -14.17 -6.19 22.44
CA ILE A 233 -14.81 -7.50 22.53
C ILE A 233 -16.02 -7.41 23.45
N ASP A 234 -15.81 -6.92 24.66
CA ASP A 234 -16.83 -6.94 25.72
C ASP A 234 -16.61 -5.83 26.75
N SER A 235 -17.47 -5.77 27.76
CA SER A 235 -17.38 -4.86 28.90
C SER A 235 -17.99 -5.45 30.15
N PHE A 236 -17.38 -5.19 31.30
CA PHE A 236 -17.87 -5.66 32.60
C PHE A 236 -17.75 -4.55 33.66
N LYS A 237 -18.48 -4.74 34.76
CA LYS A 237 -18.32 -3.98 36.00
C LYS A 237 -17.93 -4.94 37.10
N GLU A 238 -16.92 -4.58 37.90
CA GLU A 238 -16.53 -5.39 39.06
C GLU A 238 -17.57 -5.26 40.18
N ASN A 239 -18.11 -4.05 40.39
CA ASN A 239 -19.21 -3.77 41.31
C ASN A 239 -20.26 -2.86 40.66
N GLU A 240 -21.47 -2.76 41.23
CA GLU A 240 -22.53 -1.89 40.70
C GLU A 240 -22.11 -0.41 40.61
N ASN A 241 -21.36 0.03 41.61
CA ASN A 241 -20.83 1.40 41.74
C ASN A 241 -19.57 1.65 40.88
N ASP A 242 -18.96 0.60 40.31
CA ASP A 242 -17.74 0.75 39.54
C ASP A 242 -18.00 1.24 38.12
N ARG A 243 -16.99 1.95 37.61
CA ARG A 243 -16.94 2.34 36.20
C ARG A 243 -16.69 1.12 35.34
N VAL A 244 -17.35 1.09 34.18
CA VAL A 244 -17.27 0.00 33.21
C VAL A 244 -15.84 -0.18 32.70
N SER A 245 -15.31 -1.39 32.87
CA SER A 245 -14.08 -1.87 32.26
C SER A 245 -14.38 -2.49 30.91
N TYR A 246 -13.54 -2.24 29.91
CA TYR A 246 -13.72 -2.75 28.55
C TYR A 246 -12.61 -3.75 28.22
N ILE A 247 -13.00 -4.85 27.57
CA ILE A 247 -12.09 -5.87 27.09
C ILE A 247 -11.81 -5.62 25.61
N PHE A 248 -10.54 -5.58 25.25
CA PHE A 248 -10.06 -5.31 23.91
C PHE A 248 -9.22 -6.47 23.36
N SER A 249 -9.31 -6.68 22.04
CA SER A 249 -8.48 -7.64 21.32
C SER A 249 -7.17 -6.98 20.89
N SER A 250 -6.06 -7.25 21.60
CA SER A 250 -4.72 -6.81 21.18
C SER A 250 -4.40 -7.33 19.77
N LYS A 251 -4.76 -8.60 19.48
CA LYS A 251 -4.57 -9.21 18.15
C LYS A 251 -5.28 -8.41 17.05
N ARG A 252 -6.54 -8.02 17.25
CA ARG A 252 -7.28 -7.24 16.25
C ARG A 252 -6.74 -5.81 16.14
N ALA A 253 -6.37 -5.19 17.26
CA ALA A 253 -5.76 -3.87 17.28
C ALA A 253 -4.43 -3.83 16.50
N ARG A 254 -3.56 -4.85 16.63
CA ARG A 254 -2.33 -4.97 15.82
C ARG A 254 -2.63 -5.05 14.33
N VAL A 255 -3.64 -5.84 13.94
CA VAL A 255 -4.05 -5.98 12.53
C VAL A 255 -4.56 -4.65 11.97
N VAL A 256 -5.42 -3.96 12.71
CA VAL A 256 -5.96 -2.65 12.30
C VAL A 256 -4.86 -1.60 12.25
N LEU A 257 -3.96 -1.55 13.24
CA LEU A 257 -2.80 -0.65 13.23
C LEU A 257 -1.89 -0.93 12.03
N ALA A 258 -1.64 -2.19 11.70
CA ALA A 258 -0.89 -2.57 10.51
C ALA A 258 -1.62 -2.13 9.22
N TYR A 259 -2.96 -2.23 9.16
CA TYR A 259 -3.73 -1.74 8.02
C TYR A 259 -3.69 -0.21 7.89
N ILE A 260 -3.78 0.53 8.99
CA ILE A 260 -3.64 1.98 9.02
C ILE A 260 -2.23 2.39 8.56
N ASN A 261 -1.18 1.81 9.15
CA ASN A 261 0.22 2.11 8.81
C ASN A 261 0.59 1.67 7.39
N ASN A 262 -0.13 0.71 6.82
CA ASN A 262 0.06 0.30 5.44
C ASN A 262 -0.87 1.07 4.49
N GLY A 263 -1.66 2.06 4.92
CA GLY A 263 -2.54 2.87 4.06
C GLY A 263 -3.78 2.16 3.51
N ALA A 264 -4.23 1.06 4.13
CA ALA A 264 -5.30 0.18 3.62
C ALA A 264 -6.72 0.76 3.82
N TYR A 265 -6.82 2.09 3.96
CA TYR A 265 -8.02 2.83 4.36
C TYR A 265 -9.19 2.75 3.36
N GLU A 266 -8.94 2.48 2.07
CA GLU A 266 -10.01 2.45 1.06
C GLU A 266 -10.82 1.15 1.02
N LYS A 267 -10.30 0.04 1.57
CA LYS A 267 -10.91 -1.29 1.41
C LYS A 267 -11.83 -1.67 2.56
N ASP A 268 -11.61 -1.12 3.74
CA ASP A 268 -12.50 -1.31 4.89
C ASP A 268 -13.52 -0.16 4.90
N LYS A 269 -14.80 -0.50 4.70
CA LYS A 269 -15.89 0.49 4.58
C LYS A 269 -15.94 1.40 5.80
N GLU A 270 -15.59 0.88 6.97
CA GLU A 270 -15.69 1.63 8.22
C GLU A 270 -14.48 2.50 8.48
N LEU A 271 -13.31 2.05 7.99
CA LEU A 271 -12.15 2.91 7.97
C LEU A 271 -12.38 4.04 6.97
N LYS A 272 -12.86 3.80 5.75
CA LYS A 272 -13.01 4.82 4.70
C LYS A 272 -13.63 6.17 5.16
N HIS A 273 -14.60 6.16 6.07
CA HIS A 273 -15.26 7.35 6.60
C HIS A 273 -14.41 8.22 7.53
N LEU A 274 -13.40 7.66 8.19
CA LEU A 274 -12.50 8.37 9.10
C LEU A 274 -11.52 9.32 8.39
N TRP A 275 -11.40 9.21 7.07
CA TRP A 275 -10.42 9.93 6.25
C TRP A 275 -11.06 10.79 5.13
N THR A 276 -12.39 10.89 5.11
CA THR A 276 -13.15 11.69 4.12
C THR A 276 -13.40 13.14 4.55
N HIS A 277 -12.77 13.60 5.63
CA HIS A 277 -12.86 14.98 6.14
C HIS A 277 -11.50 15.68 6.08
#